data_AF-A0A1B2G3F8-F1
#
_entry.id   AF-A0A1B2G3F8-F1
#
_cell.length_a   1.000
_cell.length_b   1.000
_cell.length_c   1.000
_cell.angle_alpha   90.00
_cell.angle_beta   90.00
_cell.angle_gamma   90.00
#
_symmetry.space_group_name_H-M   'P 1'
#
loop_
_entity.id
_entity.type
_entity.pdbx_description
1 polymer ?
#
loop_
_entity_poly.entity_id
_entity_poly.type
_entity_poly.pdbx_seq_one_letter_code
_entity_poly.pdbx_strand_id
1 'polypeptide(L)'
;ALVVGCRKDFLFSLFITILLGIYFTNLQLNEYFEASFGINDNVYGSTFFVSTGFHGLHVIIGSVFLIVCLVRGLFYHFSSFRHFGFEASAWYWHFVDVVWLFLYLSIYWLGS
;
A
#
# COMPACT_ATOMS: atom_id res chain seq x y z
N ALA A 1 -2.65 -19.37 4.64
CA ALA A 1 -3.51 -19.91 3.56
C ALA A 1 -2.72 -20.51 2.40
N LEU A 2 -1.86 -19.75 1.70
CA LEU A 2 -1.12 -20.24 0.52
C LEU A 2 -0.22 -21.45 0.80
N VAL A 3 0.61 -21.39 1.84
CA VAL A 3 1.51 -22.51 2.24
C VAL A 3 0.71 -23.77 2.63
N VAL A 4 -0.44 -23.59 3.28
CA VAL A 4 -1.35 -24.68 3.68
C VAL A 4 -2.13 -25.25 2.48
N GLY A 5 -2.13 -24.58 1.32
CA GLY A 5 -2.88 -25.00 0.14
C GLY A 5 -4.34 -24.54 0.10
N CYS A 6 -4.80 -23.77 1.10
CA CYS A 6 -6.15 -23.20 1.13
C CYS A 6 -6.27 -22.01 0.16
N ARG A 7 -6.54 -22.32 -1.11
CA ARG A 7 -6.59 -21.32 -2.19
C ARG A 7 -7.71 -20.30 -2.02
N LYS A 8 -8.93 -20.73 -1.65
CA LYS A 8 -10.08 -19.81 -1.50
C LYS A 8 -9.76 -18.72 -0.49
N ASP A 9 -9.23 -19.11 0.67
CA ASP A 9 -8.84 -18.18 1.72
C ASP A 9 -7.69 -17.27 1.27
N PHE A 10 -6.68 -17.81 0.57
CA PHE A 10 -5.59 -17.00 0.03
C PHE A 10 -6.09 -15.91 -0.91
N LEU A 11 -6.92 -16.27 -1.89
CA LEU A 11 -7.48 -15.32 -2.86
C LEU A 11 -8.39 -14.30 -2.17
N PHE A 12 -9.20 -14.73 -1.22
CA PHE A 12 -10.11 -13.87 -0.47
C PHE A 12 -9.35 -12.86 0.39
N SER A 13 -8.35 -13.31 1.17
CA SER A 13 -7.52 -12.41 1.98
C SER A 13 -6.75 -11.42 1.11
N LEU A 14 -6.15 -11.89 0.01
CA LEU A 14 -5.41 -11.03 -0.91
C LEU A 14 -6.33 -9.97 -1.57
N PHE A 15 -7.55 -10.36 -1.93
CA PHE A 15 -8.55 -9.44 -2.45
C PHE A 15 -8.92 -8.36 -1.42
N ILE A 16 -9.12 -8.73 -0.15
CA ILE A 16 -9.36 -7.77 0.93
C ILE A 16 -8.18 -6.81 1.08
N THR A 17 -6.93 -7.30 1.07
CA THR A 17 -5.74 -6.44 1.18
C THR A 17 -5.68 -5.40 0.06
N ILE A 18 -6.00 -5.80 -1.18
CA ILE A 18 -6.05 -4.87 -2.31
C ILE A 18 -7.15 -3.81 -2.11
N LEU A 19 -8.33 -4.21 -1.65
CA LEU A 19 -9.42 -3.26 -1.36
C LEU A 19 -9.02 -2.24 -0.29
N LEU A 20 -8.32 -2.67 0.76
CA LEU A 20 -7.81 -1.77 1.80
C LEU A 20 -6.76 -0.80 1.24
N GLY A 21 -5.88 -1.25 0.35
CA GLY A 21 -4.91 -0.37 -0.33
C GLY A 21 -5.55 0.69 -1.23
N ILE A 22 -6.59 0.30 -1.99
CA ILE A 22 -7.38 1.24 -2.80
C ILE A 22 -8.13 2.23 -1.90
N TYR A 23 -8.70 1.73 -0.80
CA TYR A 23 -9.39 2.57 0.18
C TYR A 23 -8.44 3.61 0.79
N PHE A 24 -7.24 3.21 1.22
CA PHE A 24 -6.20 4.11 1.71
C PHE A 24 -5.85 5.18 0.67
N THR A 25 -5.66 4.79 -0.60
CA THR A 25 -5.33 5.73 -1.68
C THR A 25 -6.44 6.77 -1.89
N ASN A 26 -7.71 6.36 -1.82
CA ASN A 26 -8.83 7.30 -1.93
C ASN A 26 -8.91 8.25 -0.73
N LEU A 27 -8.65 7.77 0.49
CA LEU A 27 -8.58 8.62 1.67
C LEU A 27 -7.46 9.67 1.52
N GLN A 28 -6.28 9.26 1.05
CA GLN A 28 -5.15 10.17 0.83
C GLN A 28 -5.46 11.23 -0.24
N LEU A 29 -6.17 10.85 -1.31
CA LEU A 29 -6.62 11.80 -2.32
C LEU A 29 -7.63 12.81 -1.75
N ASN A 30 -8.61 12.35 -0.98
CA ASN A 30 -9.58 13.23 -0.33
C ASN A 30 -8.89 14.21 0.62
N GLU A 31 -7.91 13.75 1.40
CA GLU A 31 -7.10 14.61 2.26
C GLU A 31 -6.39 15.71 1.46
N TYR A 32 -5.84 15.38 0.29
CA TYR A 32 -5.19 16.38 -0.55
C TYR A 32 -6.16 17.42 -1.14
N PHE A 33 -7.42 17.04 -1.39
CA PHE A 33 -8.45 17.97 -1.86
C PHE A 33 -9.01 18.86 -0.75
N GLU A 34 -9.08 18.35 0.48
CA GLU A 34 -9.62 19.08 1.64
C GLU A 34 -8.56 19.89 2.41
N ALA A 35 -7.27 19.65 2.16
CA ALA A 35 -6.17 20.38 2.79
C ALA A 35 -6.29 21.90 2.54
N SER A 36 -6.17 22.68 3.62
CA SER A 36 -6.20 24.15 3.58
C SER A 36 -4.90 24.79 3.11
N PHE A 37 -3.89 23.98 2.78
CA PHE A 37 -2.57 24.39 2.34
C PHE A 37 -2.16 23.59 1.09
N GLY A 38 -1.39 24.22 0.21
CA GLY A 38 -0.80 23.62 -0.98
C GLY A 38 0.69 23.32 -0.86
N ILE A 39 1.22 22.60 -1.85
CA ILE A 39 2.64 22.25 -1.94
C ILE A 39 3.57 23.48 -2.02
N ASN A 40 3.07 24.61 -2.54
CA ASN A 40 3.84 25.83 -2.77
C ASN A 40 3.68 26.88 -1.66
N ASP A 41 2.89 26.60 -0.61
CA ASP A 41 2.53 27.63 0.38
C ASP A 41 3.69 27.94 1.32
N ASN A 42 4.34 26.91 1.86
CA ASN A 42 5.46 27.04 2.79
C ASN A 42 6.28 25.74 2.87
N VAL A 43 7.33 25.75 3.69
CA VAL A 43 8.20 24.58 3.91
C VAL A 43 7.41 23.39 4.45
N TYR A 44 6.41 23.61 5.31
CA TYR A 44 5.54 22.54 5.80
C TYR A 44 4.76 21.87 4.67
N GLY A 45 4.05 22.64 3.84
CA GLY A 45 3.30 22.13 2.69
C GLY A 45 4.19 21.36 1.71
N SER A 46 5.35 21.91 1.37
CA SER A 46 6.31 21.20 0.49
C SER A 46 6.79 19.87 1.09
N THR A 47 7.11 19.83 2.38
CA THR A 47 7.57 18.61 3.06
C THR A 47 6.46 17.58 3.19
N PHE A 48 5.25 18.03 3.55
CA PHE A 48 4.05 17.21 3.63
C PHE A 48 3.80 16.51 2.29
N PHE A 49 3.47 17.26 1.23
CA PHE A 49 3.04 16.69 -0.05
C PHE A 49 4.12 15.86 -0.75
N VAL A 50 5.41 16.21 -0.62
CA VAL A 50 6.48 15.41 -1.24
C VAL A 50 6.66 14.08 -0.51
N SER A 51 6.67 14.08 0.83
CA SER A 51 6.89 12.86 1.60
C SER A 51 5.68 11.91 1.56
N THR A 52 4.47 12.42 1.81
CA THR A 52 3.24 11.63 1.75
C THR A 52 2.88 11.27 0.31
N GLY A 53 3.18 12.13 -0.67
CA GLY A 53 3.00 11.86 -2.10
C GLY A 53 3.93 10.77 -2.61
N PHE A 54 5.21 10.79 -2.25
CA PHE A 54 6.16 9.74 -2.60
C PHE A 54 5.77 8.40 -1.98
N HIS A 55 5.32 8.41 -0.72
CA HIS A 55 4.77 7.23 -0.08
C HIS A 55 3.49 6.73 -0.79
N GLY A 56 2.56 7.61 -1.15
CA GLY A 56 1.35 7.28 -1.90
C GLY A 56 1.66 6.62 -3.25
N LEU A 57 2.70 7.08 -3.97
CA LEU A 57 3.21 6.40 -5.16
C LEU A 57 3.63 4.95 -4.85
N HIS A 58 4.33 4.72 -3.73
CA HIS A 58 4.75 3.37 -3.33
C HIS A 58 3.55 2.48 -2.98
N VAL A 59 2.51 3.02 -2.33
CA VAL A 59 1.25 2.30 -2.07
C VAL A 59 0.59 1.85 -3.37
N ILE A 60 0.56 2.72 -4.40
CA ILE A 60 0.02 2.37 -5.72
C ILE A 60 0.84 1.25 -6.37
N ILE A 61 2.18 1.36 -6.38
CA ILE A 61 3.06 0.31 -6.92
C ILE A 61 2.86 -1.02 -6.20
N GLY A 62 2.79 -0.99 -4.87
CA GLY A 62 2.52 -2.17 -4.06
C GLY A 62 1.15 -2.79 -4.37
N SER A 63 0.14 -1.95 -4.59
CA SER A 63 -1.22 -2.41 -4.90
C SER A 63 -1.25 -3.11 -6.26
N VAL A 64 -0.53 -2.58 -7.25
CA VAL A 64 -0.34 -3.23 -8.56
C VAL A 64 0.38 -4.58 -8.41
N PHE A 65 1.43 -4.67 -7.58
CA PHE A 65 2.10 -5.95 -7.30
C PHE A 65 1.16 -6.99 -6.69
N LEU A 66 0.32 -6.59 -5.72
CA LEU A 66 -0.68 -7.47 -5.13
C LEU A 66 -1.75 -7.90 -6.14
N ILE A 67 -2.23 -6.98 -7.00
CA ILE A 67 -3.18 -7.29 -8.07
C ILE A 67 -2.59 -8.31 -9.04
N VAL A 68 -1.33 -8.13 -9.46
CA VAL A 68 -0.62 -9.11 -10.31
C VAL A 68 -0.54 -10.47 -9.60
N CYS A 69 -0.27 -10.49 -8.30
CA CYS A 69 -0.29 -11.73 -7.52
C CYS A 69 -1.69 -12.36 -7.44
N LEU A 70 -2.75 -11.57 -7.30
CA LEU A 70 -4.13 -12.08 -7.30
C LEU A 70 -4.46 -12.75 -8.64
N VAL A 71 -4.16 -12.08 -9.75
CA VAL A 71 -4.36 -12.61 -11.10
C VAL A 71 -3.56 -13.90 -11.32
N ARG A 72 -2.27 -13.92 -10.94
CA ARG A 72 -1.44 -15.13 -11.02
C ARG A 72 -1.96 -16.26 -10.13
N GLY A 73 -2.49 -15.94 -8.96
CA GLY A 73 -3.14 -16.88 -8.06
C GLY A 73 -4.41 -17.49 -8.67
N LEU A 74 -5.20 -16.69 -9.41
CA LEU A 74 -6.37 -17.17 -10.14
C LEU A 74 -5.98 -18.15 -11.28
N PHE A 75 -4.87 -17.89 -11.97
CA PHE A 75 -4.34 -18.75 -13.03
C PHE A 75 -3.47 -19.93 -12.56
N TYR A 76 -3.50 -20.28 -11.27
CA TYR A 76 -2.76 -21.44 -10.72
C TYR A 76 -1.23 -21.36 -10.88
N HIS A 77 -0.66 -20.15 -10.99
CA HIS A 77 0.80 -20.00 -11.15
C HIS A 77 1.59 -20.18 -9.84
N PHE A 78 0.93 -20.22 -8.68
CA PHE A 78 1.57 -20.40 -7.39
C PHE A 78 1.34 -21.82 -6.85
N SER A 79 2.38 -22.38 -6.23
CA SER A 79 2.30 -23.60 -5.44
C SER A 79 2.71 -23.34 -3.99
N SER A 80 2.38 -24.25 -3.08
CA SER A 80 2.73 -24.15 -1.65
C SER A 80 4.23 -24.02 -1.35
N PHE A 81 5.10 -24.30 -2.33
CA PHE A 81 6.55 -24.20 -2.21
C PHE A 81 7.18 -23.18 -3.16
N ARG A 82 6.46 -22.77 -4.22
CA ARG A 82 6.97 -21.82 -5.23
C ARG A 82 6.01 -20.65 -5.36
N HIS A 83 6.27 -19.62 -4.57
CA HIS A 83 5.47 -18.40 -4.54
C HIS A 83 6.28 -17.14 -4.23
N PHE A 84 7.57 -17.11 -4.61
CA PHE A 84 8.46 -15.97 -4.38
C PHE A 84 7.91 -14.64 -4.90
N GLY A 85 7.19 -14.64 -6.03
CA GLY A 85 6.54 -13.42 -6.53
C GLY A 85 5.53 -12.83 -5.55
N PHE A 86 4.80 -13.68 -4.82
CA PHE A 86 3.92 -13.24 -3.73
C PHE A 86 4.73 -12.81 -2.51
N GLU A 87 5.78 -13.55 -2.12
CA GLU A 87 6.64 -13.17 -0.98
C GLU A 87 7.27 -11.78 -1.18
N ALA A 88 7.82 -11.50 -2.36
CA ALA A 88 8.38 -10.19 -2.70
C ALA A 88 7.32 -9.08 -2.64
N SER A 89 6.10 -9.35 -3.11
CA SER A 89 4.99 -8.39 -3.00
C SER A 89 4.58 -8.14 -1.55
N ALA A 90 4.60 -9.17 -0.70
CA ALA A 90 4.28 -9.06 0.71
C ALA A 90 5.36 -8.28 1.49
N TRP A 91 6.64 -8.52 1.19
CA TRP A 91 7.74 -7.72 1.75
C TRP A 91 7.61 -6.25 1.36
N TYR A 92 7.32 -5.98 0.10
CA TYR A 92 7.11 -4.61 -0.37
C TYR A 92 5.90 -3.96 0.31
N TRP A 93 4.80 -4.70 0.51
CA TRP A 93 3.62 -4.20 1.21
C TRP A 93 3.94 -3.83 2.67
N HIS A 94 4.65 -4.69 3.40
CA HIS A 94 5.07 -4.38 4.76
C HIS A 94 6.08 -3.22 4.84
N PHE A 95 6.96 -3.07 3.85
CA PHE A 95 7.82 -1.89 3.75
C PHE A 95 6.99 -0.61 3.67
N VAL A 96 5.96 -0.59 2.83
CA VAL A 96 5.03 0.53 2.70
C VAL A 96 4.35 0.81 4.05
N ASP A 97 3.81 -0.21 4.72
CA ASP A 97 3.16 -0.05 6.04
C ASP A 97 4.09 0.63 7.07
N VAL A 98 5.34 0.17 7.15
CA VAL A 98 6.33 0.72 8.11
C VAL A 98 6.64 2.18 7.81
N VAL A 99 6.85 2.53 6.53
CA VAL A 99 7.09 3.94 6.13
C VAL A 99 5.90 4.82 6.51
N TRP A 100 4.66 4.32 6.35
CA TRP A 100 3.47 5.07 6.75
C TRP A 100 3.45 5.38 8.24
N LEU A 101 3.79 4.41 9.10
CA LEU A 101 3.83 4.63 10.55
C LEU A 101 4.82 5.75 10.94
N PHE A 102 5.97 5.83 10.27
CA PHE A 102 6.93 6.91 10.49
C PHE A 102 6.42 8.27 10.00
N LEU A 103 5.77 8.32 8.83
CA LEU A 103 5.17 9.55 8.32
C LEU A 103 4.04 10.05 9.22
N TYR A 104 3.16 9.14 9.65
CA TYR A 104 2.08 9.45 10.58
C TYR A 104 2.61 10.04 11.89
N LEU A 105 3.57 9.37 12.54
CA LEU A 105 4.15 9.87 13.78
C LEU A 105 4.85 11.23 13.59
N SER A 106 5.65 11.37 12.54
CA SER A 106 6.53 12.54 12.38
C SER A 106 5.81 13.78 11.88
N ILE A 107 4.93 13.61 10.88
CA ILE A 107 4.30 14.74 10.18
C ILE A 107 2.92 15.01 10.77
N TYR A 108 2.09 13.97 10.93
CA TYR A 108 0.71 14.13 11.35
C TYR A 108 0.55 14.31 12.85
N TRP A 109 1.48 13.81 13.66
CA TRP A 109 1.35 13.89 15.12
C TRP A 109 2.37 14.85 15.75
N LEU A 110 3.66 14.70 15.46
CA LEU A 110 4.69 15.57 16.05
C LEU A 110 4.84 16.91 15.30
N GLY A 111 4.60 16.92 13.99
CA GLY A 111 4.79 18.07 13.12
C GLY A 111 3.57 18.95 12.91
N SER A 112 2.42 18.56 13.47
CA SER A 112 1.13 19.27 13.41
C SER A 112 0.96 20.26 14.54
#